data_AF-A0A7M7PM48-F1
#
_entry.id   AF-A0A7M7PM48-F1
#
_cell.length_a   1.000
_cell.length_b   1.000
_cell.length_c   1.000
_cell.angle_alpha   90.00
_cell.angle_beta   90.00
_cell.angle_gamma   90.00
#
_symmetry.space_group_name_H-M   'P 1'
#
loop_
_entity.id
_entity.type
_entity.pdbx_description
1 polymer ?
#
loop_
_entity_poly.entity_id
_entity_poly.type
_entity_poly.pdbx_seq_one_letter_code
_entity_poly.pdbx_strand_id
1 'polypeptide(L)'
;MPSRRNKYNLVEDAYDTRIPLHSEEAFQHGIHFQAKYIGTLDVPRPSSRVEIVAAMRRIRYEFKAKGIKKKKVNLVISVDGIRVVLRKKRKKKEWEWDQDRLILMQHPIYR
;
A
#
# COMPACT_ATOMS: atom_id res chain seq x y z
N MET A 1 -15.31 -9.17 28.86
CA MET A 1 -15.88 -8.56 27.64
C MET A 1 -14.91 -8.76 26.48
N PRO A 2 -15.24 -9.53 25.43
CA PRO A 2 -14.32 -9.70 24.31
C PRO A 2 -14.24 -8.38 23.53
N SER A 3 -13.02 -7.89 23.38
CA SER A 3 -12.64 -6.67 22.67
C SER A 3 -13.34 -6.57 21.30
N ARG A 4 -13.91 -5.40 20.98
CA ARG A 4 -14.29 -4.99 19.62
C ARG A 4 -13.02 -4.99 18.72
N ARG A 5 -12.55 -6.17 18.31
CA ARG A 5 -11.42 -6.29 17.39
C ARG A 5 -11.91 -5.79 16.03
N ASN A 6 -11.28 -4.72 15.57
CA ASN A 6 -11.36 -4.19 14.21
C ASN A 6 -11.66 -5.30 13.21
N LYS A 7 -12.86 -5.24 12.61
CA LYS A 7 -13.18 -5.96 11.39
C LYS A 7 -12.26 -5.39 10.32
N TYR A 8 -11.10 -6.01 10.12
CA TYR A 8 -10.45 -5.91 8.83
C TYR A 8 -11.48 -6.41 7.83
N ASN A 9 -11.79 -5.64 6.78
CA ASN A 9 -12.59 -6.14 5.68
C ASN A 9 -11.84 -7.34 5.12
N LEU A 10 -12.30 -8.54 5.48
CA LEU A 10 -11.81 -9.77 4.90
C LEU A 10 -12.15 -9.68 3.41
N VAL A 11 -11.18 -9.97 2.55
CA VAL A 11 -11.42 -10.03 1.11
C VAL A 11 -12.43 -11.15 0.90
N GLU A 12 -13.67 -10.78 0.57
CA GLU A 12 -14.66 -11.75 0.12
C GLU A 12 -14.27 -12.19 -1.27
N ASP A 13 -14.03 -13.49 -1.45
CA ASP A 13 -13.78 -14.11 -2.76
C ASP A 13 -15.06 -14.09 -3.66
N ALA A 14 -16.12 -13.38 -3.24
CA ALA A 14 -17.44 -13.35 -3.85
C ALA A 14 -17.65 -12.24 -4.90
N TYR A 15 -16.70 -11.31 -5.04
CA TYR A 15 -16.78 -10.30 -6.09
C TYR A 15 -16.43 -10.91 -7.44
N ASP A 16 -17.29 -10.71 -8.43
CA ASP A 16 -17.00 -11.07 -9.82
C ASP A 16 -15.83 -10.22 -10.33
N THR A 17 -14.66 -10.83 -10.45
CA THR A 17 -13.41 -10.19 -10.87
C THR A 17 -13.47 -9.66 -12.31
N ARG A 18 -14.51 -10.00 -13.08
CA ARG A 18 -14.73 -9.50 -14.44
C ARG A 18 -15.27 -8.08 -14.47
N ILE A 19 -15.80 -7.55 -13.36
CA ILE A 19 -16.35 -6.20 -13.28
C ILE A 19 -15.33 -5.28 -12.59
N PRO A 20 -14.75 -4.30 -13.31
CA PRO A 20 -13.80 -3.36 -12.70
C PRO A 20 -14.45 -2.51 -11.60
N LEU A 21 -13.81 -2.44 -10.43
CA LEU A 21 -14.27 -1.61 -9.31
C LEU A 21 -14.13 -0.09 -9.58
N HIS A 22 -13.19 0.28 -10.45
CA HIS A 22 -12.88 1.66 -10.80
C HIS A 22 -12.89 1.82 -12.32
N SER A 23 -13.31 2.99 -12.80
CA SER A 23 -13.27 3.33 -14.22
C SER A 23 -11.82 3.44 -14.72
N GLU A 24 -11.61 3.25 -16.02
CA GLU A 24 -10.29 3.39 -16.64
C GLU A 24 -9.73 4.81 -16.48
N GLU A 25 -10.59 5.83 -16.59
CA GLU A 25 -10.23 7.24 -16.35
C GLU A 25 -9.69 7.48 -14.93
N ALA A 26 -10.19 6.74 -13.92
CA ALA A 26 -9.66 6.85 -12.56
C ALA A 26 -8.20 6.36 -12.48
N PHE A 27 -7.82 5.35 -13.28
CA PHE A 27 -6.43 4.88 -13.35
C PHE A 27 -5.52 5.84 -14.14
N GLN A 28 -6.06 6.62 -15.09
CA GLN A 28 -5.29 7.67 -15.76
C GLN A 28 -4.91 8.79 -14.78
N HIS A 29 -5.85 9.22 -13.93
CA HIS A 29 -5.61 10.25 -12.92
C HIS A 29 -4.83 9.73 -11.70
N GLY A 30 -4.93 8.43 -11.40
CA GLY A 30 -4.29 7.80 -10.26
C GLY A 30 -5.23 7.67 -9.05
N ILE A 31 -5.41 6.44 -8.59
CA ILE A 31 -6.29 6.12 -7.46
C ILE A 31 -5.50 6.17 -6.16
N HIS A 32 -5.99 6.95 -5.20
CA HIS A 32 -5.29 7.22 -3.95
C HIS A 32 -5.83 6.40 -2.77
N PHE A 33 -4.95 5.67 -2.09
CA PHE A 33 -5.27 4.89 -0.90
C PHE A 33 -4.44 5.32 0.30
N GLN A 34 -5.11 5.60 1.42
CA GLN A 34 -4.43 5.89 2.68
C GLN A 34 -4.02 4.58 3.36
N ALA A 35 -2.72 4.38 3.56
CA ALA A 35 -2.20 3.14 4.12
C ALA A 35 -1.12 3.38 5.19
N LYS A 36 -0.73 2.28 5.86
CA LYS A 36 0.43 2.23 6.74
C LYS A 36 1.48 1.31 6.14
N TYR A 37 2.58 1.89 5.69
CA TYR A 37 3.71 1.16 5.15
C TYR A 37 4.45 0.42 6.26
N ILE A 38 4.55 -0.90 6.11
CA ILE A 38 5.19 -1.79 7.10
C ILE A 38 6.71 -1.77 6.90
N GLY A 39 7.16 -1.95 5.67
CA GLY A 39 8.57 -2.09 5.29
C GLY A 39 8.73 -2.88 3.99
N THR A 40 9.98 -2.97 3.51
CA THR A 40 10.42 -3.85 2.42
C THR A 40 11.32 -4.94 2.98
N LEU A 41 11.20 -6.14 2.43
CA LEU A 41 12.17 -7.21 2.61
C LEU A 41 12.29 -7.98 1.31
N ASP A 42 13.49 -8.44 0.98
CA ASP A 42 13.69 -9.36 -0.12
C ASP A 42 13.09 -10.73 0.24
N VAL A 43 12.19 -11.19 -0.61
CA VAL A 43 11.49 -12.47 -0.46
C VAL A 43 11.47 -13.18 -1.82
N PRO A 44 11.48 -14.53 -1.84
CA PRO A 44 11.25 -15.26 -3.08
C PRO A 44 9.89 -14.88 -3.67
N ARG A 45 9.78 -14.81 -5.00
CA ARG A 45 8.55 -14.41 -5.70
C ARG A 45 7.41 -15.36 -5.31
N PRO A 46 6.39 -14.90 -4.57
CA PRO A 46 5.31 -15.77 -4.15
C PRO A 46 4.39 -16.09 -5.33
N SER A 47 3.95 -17.33 -5.41
CA SER A 47 3.08 -17.87 -6.47
C SER A 47 1.65 -18.17 -6.01
N SER A 48 1.45 -18.32 -4.69
CA SER A 48 0.17 -18.69 -4.09
C SER A 48 -0.29 -17.71 -3.01
N ARG A 49 -1.60 -17.70 -2.72
CA ARG A 49 -2.18 -16.91 -1.62
C ARG A 49 -1.48 -17.19 -0.28
N VAL A 50 -1.13 -18.45 -0.04
CA VAL A 50 -0.47 -18.88 1.21
C VAL A 50 0.93 -18.29 1.31
N GLU A 51 1.71 -18.31 0.21
CA GLU A 51 3.05 -17.73 0.15
C GLU A 51 3.02 -16.20 0.31
N ILE A 52 2.05 -15.53 -0.31
CA ILE A 52 1.86 -14.07 -0.14
C ILE A 52 1.63 -13.75 1.34
N VAL A 53 0.75 -14.49 2.02
CA VAL A 53 0.48 -14.29 3.44
C VAL A 53 1.71 -14.60 4.30
N ALA A 54 2.47 -15.64 3.98
CA ALA A 54 3.71 -15.99 4.67
C ALA A 54 4.75 -14.87 4.54
N ALA A 55 4.98 -14.35 3.33
CA ALA A 55 5.88 -13.23 3.06
C ALA A 55 5.44 -11.96 3.82
N MET A 56 4.15 -11.61 3.79
CA MET A 56 3.62 -10.48 4.54
C MET A 56 3.82 -10.62 6.06
N ARG A 57 3.68 -11.84 6.61
CA ARG A 57 3.95 -12.11 8.03
C ARG A 57 5.44 -11.95 8.36
N ARG A 58 6.33 -12.47 7.51
CA ARG A 58 7.78 -12.35 7.68
C ARG A 58 8.22 -10.88 7.73
N ILE A 59 7.82 -10.06 6.76
CA ILE A 59 8.10 -8.62 6.72
C ILE A 59 7.59 -7.94 8.02
N ARG A 60 6.35 -8.26 8.43
CA ARG A 60 5.76 -7.67 9.63
C ARG A 60 6.55 -7.98 10.90
N TYR A 61 6.98 -9.23 11.09
CA TYR A 61 7.68 -9.64 12.29
C TYR A 61 9.10 -9.09 12.35
N GLU A 62 9.79 -9.02 11.22
CA GLU A 62 11.14 -8.45 11.18
C GLU A 62 11.15 -6.97 11.57
N PHE A 63 10.24 -6.17 11.01
CA PHE A 63 10.13 -4.76 11.37
C PHE A 63 9.60 -4.55 12.79
N LYS A 64 8.75 -5.46 13.30
CA LYS A 64 8.30 -5.44 14.69
C LYS A 64 9.46 -5.71 15.66
N ALA A 65 10.30 -6.71 15.36
CA ALA A 65 11.46 -7.06 16.18
C ALA A 65 12.49 -5.93 16.23
N LYS A 66 12.70 -5.23 15.10
CA LYS A 66 13.56 -4.04 15.01
C LYS A 66 12.94 -2.77 15.62
N GLY A 67 11.72 -2.83 16.15
CA GLY A 67 11.03 -1.67 16.74
C GLY A 67 10.66 -0.56 15.73
N ILE A 68 10.70 -0.85 14.42
CA ILE A 68 10.46 0.14 13.37
C ILE A 68 8.96 0.40 13.26
N LYS A 69 8.57 1.67 13.47
CA LYS A 69 7.17 2.09 13.37
C LYS A 69 6.73 2.20 11.91
N LYS A 70 5.50 1.78 11.65
CA LYS A 70 4.86 1.90 10.33
C LYS A 70 4.71 3.37 9.92
N LYS A 71 5.05 3.70 8.68
CA LYS A 71 4.90 5.06 8.13
C LYS A 71 3.49 5.26 7.56
N LYS A 72 2.84 6.40 7.81
CA LYS A 72 1.55 6.74 7.17
C LYS A 72 1.84 7.22 5.74
N VAL A 73 1.22 6.60 4.76
CA VAL A 73 1.50 6.84 3.33
C VAL A 73 0.22 7.04 2.54
N ASN A 74 0.36 7.66 1.38
CA ASN A 74 -0.60 7.63 0.30
C ASN A 74 -0.05 6.71 -0.80
N LEU A 75 -0.80 5.68 -1.15
CA LEU A 75 -0.51 4.77 -2.24
C LEU A 75 -1.28 5.25 -3.48
N VAL A 76 -0.58 5.51 -4.57
CA VAL A 76 -1.16 5.93 -5.84
C VAL A 76 -1.04 4.76 -6.82
N ILE A 77 -2.17 4.32 -7.36
CA ILE A 77 -2.26 3.26 -8.37
C ILE A 77 -2.72 3.88 -9.67
N SER A 78 -1.90 3.78 -10.71
CA SER A 78 -2.12 4.44 -12.01
C SER A 78 -1.72 3.53 -13.17
N VAL A 79 -1.98 3.98 -14.40
CA VAL A 79 -1.55 3.30 -15.62
C VAL A 79 -0.03 3.12 -15.73
N ASP A 80 0.76 3.98 -15.08
CA ASP A 80 2.23 3.89 -15.07
C ASP A 80 2.75 2.87 -14.04
N GLY A 81 1.90 2.47 -13.09
CA GLY A 81 2.25 1.59 -11.98
C GLY A 81 1.91 2.19 -10.61
N ILE A 82 2.73 1.88 -9.63
CA ILE A 82 2.47 2.14 -8.21
C ILE A 82 3.47 3.13 -7.63
N ARG A 83 2.97 4.16 -6.94
CA ARG A 83 3.79 5.14 -6.22
C ARG A 83 3.39 5.18 -4.75
N VAL A 84 4.37 5.11 -3.85
CA VAL A 84 4.16 5.23 -2.40
C VAL A 84 4.74 6.54 -1.92
N VAL A 85 3.89 7.42 -1.41
CA VAL A 85 4.28 8.77 -0.96
C VAL A 85 4.03 8.91 0.53
N LEU A 86 4.97 9.48 1.28
CA LEU A 86 4.79 9.76 2.70
C LEU A 86 3.68 10.80 2.92
N ARG A 87 2.77 10.54 3.84
CA ARG A 87 1.67 11.48 4.14
C ARG A 87 2.19 12.63 5.03
N LYS A 88 2.35 13.84 4.47
CA LYS A 88 2.61 15.06 5.26
C LYS A 88 1.45 15.33 6.23
N LYS A 89 1.78 15.74 7.46
CA LYS A 89 0.82 16.48 8.30
C LYS A 89 0.69 17.86 7.67
N ARG A 90 -0.53 18.36 7.42
CA ARG A 90 -0.75 19.73 6.90
C ARG A 90 -0.11 20.75 7.85
N LYS A 91 1.13 21.16 7.59
CA LYS A 91 1.63 22.46 8.02
C LYS A 91 1.30 23.44 6.90
N LYS A 92 0.65 24.54 7.28
CA LYS A 92 0.19 25.62 6.41
C LYS A 92 1.42 26.23 5.73
N LYS A 93 1.40 26.34 4.40
CA LYS A 93 2.46 26.89 3.51
C LYS A 93 3.79 26.13 3.52
N GLU A 94 3.92 25.13 2.67
CA GLU A 94 5.21 24.79 2.08
C GLU A 94 4.96 24.35 0.64
N TRP A 95 5.75 24.92 -0.26
CA TRP A 95 5.50 24.94 -1.69
C TRP A 95 5.46 23.53 -2.30
N GLU A 96 4.70 23.44 -3.39
CA GLU A 96 4.28 22.25 -4.14
C GLU A 96 5.44 21.41 -4.75
N TRP A 97 6.68 21.87 -4.59
CA TRP A 97 7.86 21.41 -5.32
C TRP A 97 8.62 20.24 -4.66
N ASP A 98 8.19 19.78 -3.48
CA ASP A 98 8.88 18.73 -2.72
C ASP A 98 8.14 17.38 -2.73
N GLN A 99 7.31 17.12 -3.75
CA GLN A 99 6.60 15.84 -3.89
C GLN A 99 7.57 14.67 -4.06
N ASP A 100 8.66 14.87 -4.81
CA ASP A 100 9.65 13.82 -5.08
C ASP A 100 10.43 13.40 -3.83
N ARG A 101 10.70 14.33 -2.92
CA ARG A 101 11.36 14.03 -1.64
C ARG A 101 10.52 13.15 -0.71
N LEU A 102 9.22 13.06 -0.94
CA LEU A 102 8.31 12.25 -0.14
C LEU A 102 8.05 10.87 -0.74
N ILE A 103 8.52 10.61 -1.97
CA ILE A 103 8.39 9.32 -2.61
C ILE A 103 9.25 8.31 -1.83
N LEU A 104 8.58 7.32 -1.27
CA LEU A 104 9.24 6.20 -0.58
C LEU A 104 9.60 5.08 -1.56
N MET A 105 8.77 4.88 -2.58
CA MET A 105 8.94 3.83 -3.57
C MET A 105 8.13 4.16 -4.82
N GLN A 106 8.69 3.85 -5.98
CA GLN A 106 7.98 3.85 -7.25
C GLN A 106 8.29 2.53 -7.95
N HIS A 107 7.25 1.83 -8.37
CA HIS A 107 7.37 0.57 -9.10
C HIS A 107 6.53 0.68 -10.37
N PRO A 108 7.16 0.68 -11.56
CA PRO A 108 6.44 0.74 -12.82
C PRO A 108 5.65 -0.56 -13.05
N ILE A 109 4.59 -0.48 -13.85
CA ILE A 109 3.93 -1.68 -14.35
C ILE A 109 4.64 -2.13 -15.64
N TYR A 110 5.43 -3.20 -15.54
CA TYR A 110 5.96 -3.87 -16.73
C TYR A 110 4.82 -4.74 -17.28
N ARG A 111 4.38 -4.45 -18.51
CA ARG A 111 3.45 -5.29 -19.25
C ARG A 111 4.20 -6.40 -19.97
#